data_AF-A0A6C0DJ38-F1
#
_entry.id   AF-A0A6C0DJ38-F1
#
_cell.length_a   1.000
_cell.length_b   1.000
_cell.length_c   1.000
_cell.angle_alpha   90.00
_cell.angle_beta   90.00
_cell.angle_gamma   90.00
#
_symmetry.space_group_name_H-M   'P 1'
#
loop_
_entity.id
_entity.type
_entity.pdbx_description
1 polymer ?
#
loop_
_entity_poly.entity_id
_entity_poly.type
_entity_poly.pdbx_seq_one_letter_code
_entity_poly.pdbx_strand_id
1 'polypeptide(L)'
;MSLFRQIGNKINYTVSQWASDPNADAYAKQQALQAQQDAETQERLNRARSQASADAQARRDSENSNASLAERSQFKPGRAANKTASGILKGFRDLILLLVILYGGHLAANEAIGYHIPFRILSFFYGCLFFFIEIPKMLIRRYFFKLTPNYYTYLPLSTYEPKGDMETLFLGAFCYKEDETSTAATALVESMYRAAFEKSQIKPSLI
;
A
#
# COMPACT_ATOMS: atom_id res chain seq x y z
N MET A 1 -33.94 79.58 31.00
CA MET A 1 -34.22 78.55 29.97
C MET A 1 -33.04 78.51 29.01
N SER A 2 -32.11 77.64 29.35
CA SER A 2 -30.67 77.87 29.43
C SER A 2 -29.96 76.55 29.07
N LEU A 3 -28.72 76.63 28.60
CA LEU A 3 -27.81 75.52 28.26
C LEU A 3 -28.20 74.62 27.07
N PHE A 4 -29.40 74.04 27.01
CA PHE A 4 -29.75 73.10 25.94
C PHE A 4 -29.79 73.72 24.54
N ARG A 5 -30.22 74.99 24.41
CA ARG A 5 -30.16 75.72 23.13
C ARG A 5 -28.74 76.09 22.71
N GLN A 6 -27.84 76.37 23.65
CA GLN A 6 -26.43 76.67 23.33
C GLN A 6 -25.68 75.42 22.88
N ILE A 7 -25.95 74.27 23.50
CA ILE A 7 -25.37 72.98 23.08
C ILE A 7 -25.91 72.58 21.70
N GLY A 8 -27.22 72.71 21.46
CA GLY A 8 -27.82 72.42 20.15
C GLY A 8 -27.26 73.30 19.03
N ASN A 9 -27.09 74.60 19.26
CA ASN A 9 -26.49 75.50 18.28
C ASN A 9 -25.00 75.21 18.04
N LYS A 10 -24.24 74.82 19.08
CA LYS A 10 -22.82 74.50 18.94
C LYS A 10 -22.62 73.20 18.14
N ILE A 11 -23.45 72.17 18.39
CA ILE A 11 -23.43 70.91 17.65
C ILE A 11 -23.80 71.16 16.18
N ASN A 12 -24.89 71.89 15.91
CA ASN A 12 -25.28 72.25 14.55
C ASN A 12 -24.20 73.07 13.84
N TYR A 13 -23.51 73.98 14.55
CA TYR A 13 -22.41 74.75 13.97
C TYR A 13 -21.23 73.84 13.61
N THR A 14 -20.76 72.96 14.49
CA THR A 14 -19.66 72.01 14.17
C THR A 14 -20.02 71.01 13.07
N VAL A 15 -21.26 70.51 13.02
CA VAL A 15 -21.70 69.59 11.96
C VAL A 15 -21.80 70.33 10.63
N SER A 16 -22.30 71.57 10.62
CA SER A 16 -22.31 72.41 9.42
C SER A 16 -20.91 72.80 8.96
N GLN A 17 -19.97 73.02 9.90
CA GLN A 17 -18.57 73.29 9.59
C GLN A 17 -17.94 72.06 8.95
N TRP A 18 -18.17 70.87 9.50
CA TRP A 18 -17.65 69.62 8.92
C TRP A 18 -18.28 69.28 7.56
N ALA A 19 -19.56 69.61 7.36
CA ALA A 19 -20.27 69.40 6.09
C ALA A 19 -19.99 70.49 5.03
N SER A 20 -19.43 71.64 5.40
CA SER A 20 -19.21 72.79 4.51
C SER A 20 -17.75 73.22 4.37
N ASP A 21 -16.81 72.53 5.03
CA ASP A 21 -15.38 72.88 4.97
C ASP A 21 -14.70 72.15 3.80
N PRO A 22 -14.36 72.86 2.70
CA PRO A 22 -13.74 72.26 1.51
C PRO A 22 -12.38 71.59 1.79
N ASN A 23 -11.80 71.80 2.97
CA ASN A 23 -10.56 71.17 3.41
C ASN A 23 -10.76 69.73 3.94
N ALA A 24 -11.95 69.38 4.43
CA ALA A 24 -12.25 68.02 4.88
C ALA A 24 -12.29 67.03 3.69
N ASP A 25 -12.90 67.45 2.58
CA ASP A 25 -12.90 66.69 1.32
C ASP A 25 -11.51 66.58 0.70
N ALA A 26 -10.67 67.61 0.83
CA ALA A 26 -9.29 67.58 0.37
C ALA A 26 -8.44 66.58 1.17
N TYR A 27 -8.62 66.54 2.50
CA TYR A 27 -7.91 65.60 3.36
C TYR A 27 -8.37 64.15 3.13
N ALA A 28 -9.69 63.91 2.98
CA ALA A 28 -10.24 62.60 2.65
C ALA A 28 -9.72 62.08 1.31
N LYS A 29 -9.60 62.96 0.29
CA LYS A 29 -9.01 62.61 -1.01
C LYS A 29 -7.52 62.29 -0.91
N GLN A 30 -6.74 63.02 -0.11
CA GLN A 30 -5.32 62.72 0.10
C GLN A 30 -5.11 61.38 0.82
N GLN A 31 -5.93 61.10 1.85
CA GLN A 31 -5.84 59.85 2.58
C GLN A 31 -6.22 58.65 1.69
N ALA A 32 -7.23 58.81 0.83
CA ALA A 32 -7.60 57.79 -0.16
C ALA A 32 -6.49 57.55 -1.21
N LEU A 33 -5.83 58.61 -1.69
CA LEU A 33 -4.69 58.50 -2.61
C LEU A 33 -3.48 57.82 -1.97
N GLN A 34 -3.18 58.14 -0.71
CA GLN A 34 -2.08 57.52 0.03
C GLN A 34 -2.35 56.03 0.29
N ALA A 35 -3.58 55.68 0.66
CA ALA A 35 -3.99 54.28 0.82
C ALA A 35 -3.86 53.47 -0.49
N GLN A 36 -4.15 54.08 -1.65
CA GLN A 36 -3.95 53.44 -2.96
C GLN A 36 -2.47 53.23 -3.29
N GLN A 37 -1.61 54.22 -3.01
CA GLN A 37 -0.16 54.10 -3.24
C GLN A 37 0.49 53.07 -2.31
N ASP A 38 0.05 53.01 -1.06
CA ASP A 38 0.54 52.03 -0.08
C ASP A 38 0.11 50.61 -0.48
N ALA A 39 -1.13 50.43 -0.96
CA ALA A 39 -1.63 49.16 -1.48
C ALA A 39 -0.82 48.69 -2.72
N GLU A 40 -0.57 49.60 -3.68
CA GLU A 40 0.22 49.27 -4.87
C GLU A 40 1.67 48.92 -4.52
N THR A 41 2.27 49.63 -3.55
CA THR A 41 3.63 49.37 -3.08
C THR A 41 3.73 48.02 -2.39
N GLN A 42 2.75 47.67 -1.56
CA GLN A 42 2.67 46.34 -0.93
C GLN A 42 2.50 45.23 -1.97
N GLU A 43 1.65 45.42 -2.98
CA GLU A 43 1.52 44.44 -4.06
C GLU A 43 2.83 44.23 -4.83
N ARG A 44 3.55 45.30 -5.16
CA ARG A 44 4.85 45.21 -5.84
C ARG A 44 5.89 44.49 -4.99
N LEU A 45 5.95 44.79 -3.68
CA LEU A 45 6.83 44.09 -2.74
C LEU A 45 6.48 42.60 -2.62
N ASN A 46 5.20 42.26 -2.57
CA ASN A 46 4.76 40.87 -2.49
C ASN A 46 5.09 40.10 -3.78
N ARG A 47 4.90 40.70 -4.96
CA ARG A 47 5.29 40.10 -6.25
C ARG A 47 6.82 39.93 -6.36
N ALA A 48 7.59 40.92 -5.92
CA ALA A 48 9.05 40.86 -5.91
C ALA A 48 9.56 39.76 -4.96
N ARG A 49 8.96 39.63 -3.77
CA ARG A 49 9.30 38.55 -2.82
C ARG A 49 8.92 37.18 -3.35
N SER A 50 7.74 37.03 -3.97
CA SER A 50 7.35 35.74 -4.55
C SER A 50 8.28 35.34 -5.69
N GLN A 51 8.64 36.28 -6.57
CA GLN A 51 9.59 36.02 -7.66
C GLN A 51 10.99 35.67 -7.12
N ALA A 52 11.51 36.45 -6.17
CA ALA A 52 12.81 36.16 -5.55
C ALA A 52 12.82 34.79 -4.84
N SER A 53 11.73 34.39 -4.20
CA SER A 53 11.61 33.06 -3.57
C SER A 53 11.53 31.94 -4.61
N ALA A 54 10.80 32.15 -5.72
CA ALA A 54 10.71 31.20 -6.82
C ALA A 54 12.06 31.02 -7.53
N ASP A 55 12.78 32.12 -7.77
CA ASP A 55 14.11 32.10 -8.37
C ASP A 55 15.14 31.44 -7.43
N ALA A 56 15.07 31.71 -6.13
CA ALA A 56 15.92 31.04 -5.14
C ALA A 56 15.65 29.54 -5.07
N GLN A 57 14.38 29.12 -5.16
CA GLN A 57 14.01 27.71 -5.20
C GLN A 57 14.49 27.05 -6.50
N ALA A 58 14.27 27.68 -7.65
CA ALA A 58 14.72 27.19 -8.95
C ALA A 58 16.26 27.06 -9.01
N ARG A 59 17.00 27.99 -8.39
CA ARG A 59 18.46 27.87 -8.25
C ARG A 59 18.86 26.70 -7.37
N ARG A 60 18.20 26.49 -6.23
CA ARG A 60 18.44 25.32 -5.36
C ARG A 60 18.13 24.01 -6.07
N ASP A 61 17.04 23.94 -6.84
CA ASP A 61 16.66 22.74 -7.58
C ASP A 61 17.64 22.47 -8.74
N SER A 62 18.12 23.51 -9.41
CA SER A 62 19.21 23.44 -10.40
C SER A 62 20.52 22.96 -9.77
N GLU A 63 20.93 23.52 -8.64
CA GLU A 63 22.14 23.11 -7.91
C GLU A 63 22.04 21.66 -7.42
N ASN A 64 20.89 21.25 -6.88
CA ASN A 64 20.65 19.88 -6.43
C ASN A 64 20.65 18.88 -7.59
N SER A 65 20.01 19.22 -8.72
CA SER A 65 20.01 18.36 -9.91
C SER A 65 21.42 18.25 -10.50
N ASN A 66 22.15 19.36 -10.63
CA ASN A 66 23.54 19.38 -11.10
C ASN A 66 24.48 18.62 -10.16
N ALA A 67 24.32 18.78 -8.84
CA ALA A 67 25.07 18.01 -7.85
C ALA A 67 24.77 16.51 -7.99
N SER A 68 23.51 16.11 -8.15
CA SER A 68 23.12 14.71 -8.33
C SER A 68 23.65 14.10 -9.65
N LEU A 69 23.75 14.90 -10.72
CA LEU A 69 24.31 14.50 -12.01
C LEU A 69 25.84 14.37 -11.92
N ALA A 70 26.51 15.30 -11.24
CA ALA A 70 27.94 15.24 -10.95
C ALA A 70 28.29 14.05 -10.02
N GLU A 71 27.40 13.72 -9.08
CA GLU A 71 27.55 12.57 -8.20
C GLU A 71 27.35 11.22 -8.90
N ARG A 72 26.55 11.21 -9.98
CA ARG A 72 26.34 10.04 -10.86
C ARG A 72 27.47 9.88 -11.87
N SER A 73 28.12 10.97 -12.30
CA SER A 73 29.20 10.94 -13.29
C SER A 73 30.57 10.56 -12.71
N GLN A 74 30.79 10.74 -11.40
CA GLN A 74 31.99 10.23 -10.74
C GLN A 74 31.83 8.76 -10.37
N PHE A 75 32.45 7.89 -11.15
CA PHE A 75 32.51 6.45 -10.86
C PHE A 75 33.33 6.23 -9.57
N LYS A 76 32.65 6.00 -8.45
CA LYS A 76 33.25 5.68 -7.15
C LYS A 76 33.22 4.17 -6.93
N PRO A 77 34.36 3.44 -6.99
CA PRO A 77 34.39 1.98 -6.91
C PRO A 77 33.73 1.41 -5.66
N GLY A 78 33.91 2.05 -4.49
CA GLY A 78 33.25 1.63 -3.25
C GLY A 78 31.72 1.78 -3.27
N ARG A 79 31.18 2.76 -4.00
CA ARG A 79 29.73 2.94 -4.18
C ARG A 79 29.16 1.91 -5.15
N ALA A 80 29.90 1.55 -6.19
CA ALA A 80 29.54 0.47 -7.10
C ALA A 80 29.52 -0.88 -6.35
N ALA A 81 30.57 -1.19 -5.57
CA ALA A 81 30.64 -2.40 -4.77
C ALA A 81 29.50 -2.50 -3.74
N ASN A 82 29.20 -1.43 -3.00
CA ASN A 82 28.09 -1.42 -2.04
C ASN A 82 26.72 -1.56 -2.71
N LYS A 83 26.50 -0.93 -3.87
CA LYS A 83 25.27 -1.11 -4.64
C LYS A 83 25.13 -2.55 -5.14
N THR A 84 26.20 -3.16 -5.66
CA THR A 84 26.20 -4.57 -6.09
C THR A 84 25.96 -5.52 -4.92
N ALA A 85 26.64 -5.34 -3.80
CA ALA A 85 26.45 -6.16 -2.59
C ALA A 85 25.02 -6.05 -2.06
N SER A 86 24.45 -4.83 -2.01
CA SER A 86 23.05 -4.63 -1.62
C SER A 86 22.07 -5.27 -2.60
N GLY A 87 22.39 -5.27 -3.91
CA GLY A 87 21.59 -5.93 -4.93
C GLY A 87 21.60 -7.45 -4.80
N ILE A 88 22.78 -8.05 -4.56
CA ILE A 88 22.92 -9.49 -4.30
C ILE A 88 22.16 -9.88 -3.04
N LEU A 89 22.32 -9.12 -1.95
CA LEU A 89 21.63 -9.40 -0.69
C LEU A 89 20.11 -9.30 -0.83
N LYS A 90 19.63 -8.28 -1.56
CA LYS A 90 18.20 -8.14 -1.88
C LYS A 90 17.70 -9.31 -2.72
N GLY A 91 18.44 -9.71 -3.75
CA GLY A 91 18.09 -10.86 -4.58
C GLY A 91 18.03 -12.16 -3.78
N PHE A 92 18.99 -12.39 -2.89
CA PHE A 92 19.01 -13.56 -2.01
C PHE A 92 17.83 -13.56 -1.03
N ARG A 93 17.52 -12.41 -0.43
CA ARG A 93 16.34 -12.24 0.44
C ARG A 93 15.05 -12.54 -0.31
N ASP A 94 14.89 -11.99 -1.51
CA ASP A 94 13.68 -12.16 -2.31
C ASP A 94 13.55 -13.63 -2.78
N LEU A 95 14.67 -14.31 -3.07
CA LEU A 95 14.70 -15.75 -3.35
C LEU A 95 14.27 -16.59 -2.15
N ILE A 96 14.80 -16.30 -0.94
CA ILE A 96 14.38 -16.99 0.29
C ILE A 96 12.88 -16.78 0.53
N LEU A 97 12.40 -15.55 0.37
CA LEU A 97 10.99 -15.23 0.55
C LEU A 97 10.11 -16.03 -0.43
N LEU A 98 10.53 -16.12 -1.70
CA LEU A 98 9.86 -16.94 -2.70
C LEU A 98 9.81 -18.41 -2.28
N LEU A 99 10.92 -18.98 -1.80
CA LEU A 99 10.97 -20.37 -1.32
C LEU A 99 10.03 -20.61 -0.13
N VAL A 100 9.95 -19.66 0.80
CA VAL A 100 9.04 -19.73 1.95
C VAL A 100 7.57 -19.67 1.50
N ILE A 101 7.23 -18.80 0.54
CA ILE A 101 5.90 -18.71 -0.07
C ILE A 101 5.53 -20.06 -0.71
N LEU A 102 6.41 -20.57 -1.56
CA LEU A 102 6.23 -21.85 -2.26
C LEU A 102 6.10 -23.02 -1.27
N TYR A 103 6.84 -22.98 -0.17
CA TYR A 103 6.74 -23.97 0.90
C TYR A 103 5.37 -23.93 1.59
N GLY A 104 4.79 -22.74 1.81
CA GLY A 104 3.41 -22.59 2.29
C GLY A 104 2.39 -23.22 1.35
N GLY A 105 2.54 -23.02 0.04
CA GLY A 105 1.69 -23.66 -0.97
C GLY A 105 1.82 -25.18 -0.97
N HIS A 106 3.06 -25.68 -0.93
CA HIS A 106 3.36 -27.10 -0.83
C HIS A 106 2.66 -27.75 0.37
N LEU A 107 2.73 -27.13 1.55
CA LEU A 107 2.06 -27.63 2.75
C LEU A 107 0.55 -27.75 2.57
N ALA A 108 -0.10 -26.68 2.09
CA ALA A 108 -1.54 -26.65 1.89
C ALA A 108 -2.01 -27.69 0.86
N ALA A 109 -1.24 -27.88 -0.22
CA ALA A 109 -1.56 -28.89 -1.23
C ALA A 109 -1.47 -30.32 -0.70
N ASN A 110 -0.51 -30.60 0.18
CA ASN A 110 -0.36 -31.92 0.82
C ASN A 110 -1.45 -32.18 1.88
N GLU A 111 -1.89 -31.15 2.61
CA GLU A 111 -3.06 -31.29 3.49
C GLU A 111 -4.35 -31.55 2.70
N ALA A 112 -4.45 -31.03 1.47
CA ALA A 112 -5.60 -31.22 0.59
C ALA A 112 -5.60 -32.55 -0.19
N ILE A 113 -4.79 -33.55 0.20
CA ILE A 113 -4.61 -34.80 -0.56
C ILE A 113 -5.93 -35.55 -0.84
N GLY A 114 -6.90 -35.49 0.07
CA GLY A 114 -8.20 -36.16 -0.13
C GLY A 114 -9.10 -35.51 -1.19
N TYR A 115 -8.79 -34.28 -1.61
CA TYR A 115 -9.60 -33.57 -2.60
C TYR A 115 -9.17 -33.89 -4.03
N HIS A 116 -10.06 -33.62 -5.00
CA HIS A 116 -9.72 -33.71 -6.42
C HIS A 116 -8.62 -32.72 -6.82
N ILE A 117 -7.90 -33.04 -7.91
CA ILE A 117 -6.75 -32.29 -8.44
C ILE A 117 -6.97 -30.77 -8.49
N PRO A 118 -8.10 -30.23 -9.02
CA PRO A 118 -8.30 -28.79 -9.08
C PRO A 118 -8.29 -28.12 -7.70
N PHE A 119 -8.84 -28.78 -6.69
CA PHE A 119 -8.83 -28.28 -5.31
C PHE A 119 -7.44 -28.33 -4.68
N ARG A 120 -6.59 -29.32 -5.05
CA ARG A 120 -5.19 -29.36 -4.61
C ARG A 120 -4.39 -28.20 -5.19
N ILE A 121 -4.57 -27.91 -6.48
CA ILE A 121 -3.95 -26.76 -7.15
C ILE A 121 -4.44 -25.45 -6.52
N LEU A 122 -5.74 -25.33 -6.27
CA LEU A 122 -6.30 -24.17 -5.60
C LEU A 122 -5.69 -24.00 -4.21
N SER A 123 -5.62 -25.08 -3.42
CA SER A 123 -5.03 -25.10 -2.08
C SER A 123 -3.56 -24.69 -2.11
N PHE A 124 -2.79 -25.07 -3.13
CA PHE A 124 -1.43 -24.60 -3.34
C PHE A 124 -1.35 -23.07 -3.44
N PHE A 125 -2.18 -22.45 -4.30
CA PHE A 125 -2.19 -21.00 -4.43
C PHE A 125 -2.64 -20.29 -3.14
N TYR A 126 -3.65 -20.85 -2.45
CA TYR A 126 -4.06 -20.35 -1.13
C TYR A 126 -2.93 -20.45 -0.11
N GLY A 127 -2.20 -21.57 -0.06
CA GLY A 127 -1.06 -21.74 0.83
C GLY A 127 0.09 -20.80 0.52
N CYS A 128 0.32 -20.47 -0.76
CA CYS A 128 1.27 -19.43 -1.15
C CYS A 128 0.83 -18.05 -0.65
N LEU A 129 -0.45 -17.69 -0.83
CA LEU A 129 -0.98 -16.38 -0.42
C LEU A 129 -0.98 -16.22 1.11
N PHE A 130 -1.33 -17.28 1.83
CA PHE A 130 -1.44 -17.33 3.29
C PHE A 130 -0.29 -18.09 3.95
N PHE A 131 0.91 -18.07 3.35
CA PHE A 131 2.08 -18.81 3.84
C PHE A 131 2.44 -18.45 5.30
N PHE A 132 2.21 -17.19 5.68
CA PHE A 132 2.41 -16.67 7.03
C PHE A 132 1.42 -17.22 8.06
N ILE A 133 0.34 -17.90 7.65
CA ILE A 133 -0.60 -18.63 8.51
C ILE A 133 -0.32 -20.13 8.43
N GLU A 134 -0.15 -20.66 7.22
CA GLU A 134 0.05 -22.09 6.98
C GLU A 134 1.32 -22.64 7.64
N ILE A 135 2.42 -21.91 7.55
CA ILE A 135 3.69 -22.35 8.17
C ILE A 135 3.59 -22.37 9.70
N PRO A 136 3.13 -21.30 10.39
CA PRO A 136 2.90 -21.38 11.84
C PRO A 136 1.90 -22.46 12.24
N LYS A 137 0.81 -22.64 11.49
CA LYS A 137 -0.17 -23.72 11.74
C LYS A 137 0.53 -25.09 11.77
N MET A 138 1.38 -25.37 10.77
CA MET A 138 2.15 -26.61 10.70
C MET A 138 3.14 -26.73 11.86
N LEU A 139 3.88 -25.67 12.19
CA LEU A 139 4.82 -25.65 13.32
C LEU A 139 4.10 -25.94 14.64
N ILE A 140 2.92 -25.34 14.86
CA ILE A 140 2.12 -25.59 16.05
C ILE A 140 1.68 -27.06 16.10
N ARG A 141 1.12 -27.60 15.01
CA ARG A 141 0.73 -29.02 14.92
C ARG A 141 1.88 -29.96 15.22
N ARG A 142 3.07 -29.67 14.68
CA ARG A 142 4.26 -30.51 14.85
C ARG A 142 4.83 -30.44 16.26
N TYR A 143 5.03 -29.24 16.81
CA TYR A 143 5.75 -29.06 18.07
C TYR A 143 4.85 -29.16 19.31
N PHE A 144 3.61 -28.67 19.24
CA PHE A 144 2.69 -28.70 20.38
C PHE A 144 1.84 -29.97 20.40
N PHE A 145 1.29 -30.35 19.24
CA PHE A 145 0.38 -31.50 19.16
C PHE A 145 1.06 -32.81 18.75
N LYS A 146 2.37 -32.78 18.44
CA LYS A 146 3.15 -33.94 17.99
C LYS A 146 2.52 -34.68 16.79
N LEU A 147 1.74 -33.98 15.98
CA LEU A 147 1.15 -34.51 14.75
C LEU A 147 2.18 -34.39 13.64
N THR A 148 2.49 -35.50 12.97
CA THR A 148 3.37 -35.51 11.80
C THR A 148 2.56 -35.11 10.57
N PRO A 149 2.86 -33.97 9.92
CA PRO A 149 2.25 -33.65 8.64
C PRO A 149 2.69 -34.67 7.58
N ASN A 150 1.74 -35.14 6.76
CA ASN A 150 2.03 -36.06 5.68
C ASN A 150 2.62 -35.28 4.51
N TYR A 151 3.85 -35.61 4.14
CA TYR A 151 4.55 -35.03 3.00
C TYR A 151 4.65 -36.08 1.90
N TYR A 152 3.92 -35.89 0.82
CA TYR A 152 3.89 -36.82 -0.30
C TYR A 152 4.87 -36.41 -1.39
N THR A 153 4.68 -35.21 -1.95
CA THR A 153 5.55 -34.61 -2.96
C THR A 153 5.35 -33.10 -2.96
N TYR A 154 6.07 -32.36 -3.80
CA TYR A 154 5.98 -30.90 -3.85
C TYR A 154 4.55 -30.43 -4.14
N LEU A 155 3.90 -30.97 -5.17
CA LEU A 155 2.50 -30.71 -5.48
C LEU A 155 1.80 -32.02 -5.87
N PRO A 156 1.09 -32.71 -4.97
CA PRO A 156 0.56 -34.05 -5.23
C PRO A 156 -0.62 -34.04 -6.20
N LEU A 157 -0.34 -34.15 -7.50
CA LEU A 157 -1.34 -34.14 -8.57
C LEU A 157 -1.71 -35.54 -9.03
N SER A 158 -0.72 -36.43 -9.16
CA SER A 158 -0.92 -37.74 -9.78
C SER A 158 -0.34 -38.86 -8.94
N THR A 159 -0.92 -40.05 -9.06
CA THR A 159 -0.45 -41.30 -8.43
C THR A 159 0.45 -42.12 -9.34
N TYR A 160 0.71 -41.60 -10.54
CA TYR A 160 1.58 -42.22 -11.52
C TYR A 160 3.02 -42.34 -11.00
N GLU A 161 3.59 -43.54 -11.00
CA GLU A 161 4.97 -43.78 -10.60
C GLU A 161 5.91 -43.62 -11.82
N PRO A 162 6.75 -42.56 -11.86
CA PRO A 162 7.71 -42.37 -12.95
C PRO A 162 8.75 -43.49 -12.94
N LYS A 163 9.03 -44.08 -14.11
CA LYS A 163 9.90 -45.25 -14.25
C LYS A 163 11.32 -44.92 -14.72
N GLY A 164 11.51 -43.74 -15.32
CA GLY A 164 12.81 -43.29 -15.84
C GLY A 164 13.37 -42.07 -15.11
N ASP A 165 14.68 -41.86 -15.22
CA ASP A 165 15.39 -40.72 -14.60
C ASP A 165 14.86 -39.37 -15.10
N MET A 166 14.68 -39.26 -16.43
CA MET A 166 14.13 -38.04 -17.04
C MET A 166 12.69 -37.79 -16.62
N GLU A 167 11.89 -38.84 -16.51
CA GLU A 167 10.50 -38.75 -16.10
C GLU A 167 10.39 -38.34 -14.62
N THR A 168 11.26 -38.87 -13.77
CA THR A 168 11.35 -38.50 -12.35
C THR A 168 11.77 -37.03 -12.20
N LEU A 169 12.66 -36.53 -13.05
CA LEU A 169 13.08 -35.13 -13.02
C LEU A 169 11.92 -34.17 -13.31
N PHE A 170 11.06 -34.48 -14.28
CA PHE A 170 9.96 -33.59 -14.68
C PHE A 170 8.66 -33.83 -13.90
N LEU A 171 8.32 -35.08 -13.61
CA LEU A 171 7.06 -35.48 -12.99
C LEU A 171 7.17 -35.80 -11.51
N GLY A 172 8.38 -36.07 -10.99
CA GLY A 172 8.57 -36.49 -9.59
C GLY A 172 8.04 -35.47 -8.58
N ALA A 173 8.13 -34.17 -8.90
CA ALA A 173 7.57 -33.10 -8.08
C ALA A 173 6.03 -33.09 -8.01
N PHE A 174 5.36 -33.79 -8.93
CA PHE A 174 3.91 -33.83 -9.06
C PHE A 174 3.28 -35.20 -8.77
N CYS A 175 4.11 -36.24 -8.78
CA CYS A 175 3.70 -37.60 -8.54
C CYS A 175 3.89 -37.98 -7.07
N TYR A 176 2.90 -38.66 -6.50
CA TYR A 176 2.99 -39.23 -5.15
C TYR A 176 2.56 -40.69 -5.13
N LYS A 177 3.02 -41.41 -4.11
CA LYS A 177 2.57 -42.76 -3.84
C LYS A 177 1.39 -42.74 -2.91
N GLU A 178 0.31 -43.43 -3.27
CA GLU A 178 -0.84 -43.59 -2.36
C GLU A 178 -0.47 -44.48 -1.18
N ASP A 179 -0.87 -44.04 0.01
CA ASP A 179 -0.79 -44.77 1.26
C ASP A 179 -2.16 -44.87 1.94
N GLU A 180 -2.23 -45.57 3.08
CA GLU A 180 -3.47 -45.72 3.86
C GLU A 180 -4.06 -44.37 4.29
N THR A 181 -3.21 -43.36 4.51
CA THR A 181 -3.67 -42.04 4.97
C THR A 181 -4.30 -41.21 3.85
N SER A 182 -3.72 -41.23 2.65
CA SER A 182 -4.23 -40.58 1.45
C SER A 182 -5.55 -41.20 0.96
N THR A 183 -5.67 -42.52 1.06
CA THR A 183 -6.89 -43.25 0.71
C THR A 183 -8.00 -42.97 1.72
N ALA A 184 -7.69 -42.97 3.03
CA ALA A 184 -8.63 -42.57 4.07
C ALA A 184 -9.10 -41.11 3.92
N ALA A 185 -8.18 -40.20 3.58
CA ALA A 185 -8.52 -38.80 3.34
C ALA A 185 -9.47 -38.63 2.14
N THR A 186 -9.22 -39.37 1.06
CA THR A 186 -10.10 -39.38 -0.13
C THR A 186 -11.49 -39.92 0.23
N ALA A 187 -11.56 -41.05 0.94
CA ALA A 187 -12.83 -41.62 1.39
C ALA A 187 -13.63 -40.68 2.31
N LEU A 188 -12.93 -39.95 3.19
CA LEU A 188 -13.57 -38.93 4.05
C LEU A 188 -14.18 -37.81 3.20
N VAL A 189 -13.43 -37.27 2.24
CA VAL A 189 -13.93 -36.20 1.35
C VAL A 189 -15.11 -36.69 0.51
N GLU A 190 -15.06 -37.90 -0.03
CA GLU A 190 -16.19 -38.49 -0.75
C GLU A 190 -17.43 -38.62 0.13
N SER A 191 -17.27 -39.04 1.38
CA SER A 191 -18.38 -39.12 2.34
C SER A 191 -18.99 -37.74 2.63
N MET A 192 -18.16 -36.69 2.72
CA MET A 192 -18.61 -35.31 2.88
C MET A 192 -19.40 -34.83 1.66
N TYR A 193 -18.94 -35.14 0.44
CA TYR A 193 -19.67 -34.79 -0.78
C TYR A 193 -21.01 -35.51 -0.89
N ARG A 194 -21.06 -36.81 -0.56
CA ARG A 194 -22.32 -37.57 -0.52
C ARG A 194 -23.29 -36.99 0.51
N ALA A 195 -22.83 -36.74 1.74
CA ALA A 195 -23.67 -36.16 2.79
C ALA A 195 -24.17 -34.76 2.44
N ALA A 196 -23.35 -33.92 1.80
CA ALA A 196 -23.75 -32.60 1.33
C ALA A 196 -24.79 -32.71 0.20
N PHE A 197 -24.58 -33.63 -0.74
CA PHE A 197 -25.51 -33.90 -1.83
C PHE A 197 -26.88 -34.35 -1.30
N GLU A 198 -26.92 -35.33 -0.39
CA GLU A 198 -28.15 -35.82 0.23
C GLU A 198 -28.93 -34.72 0.97
N LYS A 199 -28.22 -33.82 1.67
CA LYS A 199 -28.84 -32.66 2.32
C LYS A 199 -29.36 -31.61 1.34
N SER A 200 -28.71 -31.47 0.18
CA SER A 200 -29.10 -30.52 -0.87
C SER A 200 -30.30 -31.00 -1.70
N GLN A 201 -30.60 -32.29 -1.67
CA GLN A 201 -31.81 -32.82 -2.29
C GLN A 201 -33.02 -32.35 -1.48
N ILE A 202 -33.77 -31.40 -2.05
CA ILE A 202 -35.11 -31.07 -1.57
C ILE A 202 -35.94 -32.34 -1.73
N LYS A 203 -36.24 -33.02 -0.62
CA LYS A 203 -37.24 -34.08 -0.63
C LYS A 203 -38.56 -33.42 -1.09
N PRO A 204 -39.18 -33.88 -2.18
CA PRO A 204 -40.54 -33.45 -2.47
C PRO A 204 -41.40 -33.97 -1.31
N SER A 205 -41.74 -33.06 -0.38
CA SER A 205 -42.74 -33.34 0.63
C SER A 205 -44.02 -33.66 -0.12
N LEU A 206 -44.50 -34.89 0.04
CA LEU A 206 -45.78 -35.38 -0.45
C LEU A 206 -46.85 -34.29 -0.34
N ILE A 207 -47.28 -33.79 -1.51
CA ILE A 207 -48.56 -33.11 -1.70
C ILE A 207 -49.59 -34.20 -1.97
#